data_AF-A0A378QHT6-F1
#
_entry.id   AF-A0A378QHT6-F1
#
_cell.length_a   1.000
_cell.length_b   1.000
_cell.length_c   1.000
_cell.angle_alpha   90.00
_cell.angle_beta   90.00
_cell.angle_gamma   90.00
#
_symmetry.space_group_name_H-M   'P 1'
#
loop_
_entity.id
_entity.type
_entity.pdbx_description
1 polymer ?
#
loop_
_entity_poly.entity_id
_entity_poly.type
_entity_poly.pdbx_seq_one_letter_code
_entity_poly.pdbx_strand_id
1 'polypeptide(L)'
;MAMAHDCVMPKVSDEYDGVECVLDGLIKVAQNGKYGMMDDRGIIIVPIMFDEIGQFNHQLARVKYREKFGFINHQGLLVVPLKYDDVGFFKNGMALVRKEDEYFMVDGQGQRVLDDAPAPPMAKMDVATVDLVHELLFAKPLMPEPNH
;
A
#
# COMPACT_ATOMS: atom_id res chain seq x y z
N MET A 1 18.10 4.51 27.40
CA MET A 1 17.15 5.58 27.06
C MET A 1 16.81 5.39 25.59
N ALA A 2 15.72 4.67 25.31
CA ALA A 2 15.32 4.38 23.95
C ALA A 2 14.67 5.64 23.38
N MET A 3 15.29 6.22 22.36
CA MET A 3 14.74 7.34 21.61
C MET A 3 13.49 6.82 20.89
N ALA A 4 12.33 6.98 21.51
CA ALA A 4 11.10 7.01 20.74
C ALA A 4 11.25 8.20 19.80
N HIS A 5 11.25 7.99 18.49
CA HIS A 5 10.89 9.08 17.59
C HIS A 5 9.47 9.46 17.99
N ASP A 6 9.36 10.51 18.80
CA ASP A 6 8.10 11.06 19.31
C ASP A 6 7.31 11.55 18.10
N CYS A 7 6.56 10.63 17.48
CA CYS A 7 5.51 11.02 16.57
C CYS A 7 4.52 11.83 17.40
N VAL A 8 4.55 13.15 17.21
CA VAL A 8 3.56 14.04 17.80
C VAL A 8 2.26 13.70 17.09
N MET A 9 1.46 12.83 17.70
CA MET A 9 0.08 12.66 17.29
C MET A 9 -0.55 14.04 17.43
N PRO A 10 -0.97 14.71 16.33
CA PRO A 10 -1.72 15.93 16.48
C PRO A 10 -2.95 15.62 17.32
N LYS A 11 -3.54 16.63 17.94
CA LYS A 11 -4.90 16.50 18.47
C LYS A 11 -5.85 16.34 17.26
N VAL A 12 -5.78 15.19 16.60
CA VAL A 12 -6.80 14.74 15.67
C VAL A 12 -8.02 14.56 16.55
N SER A 13 -9.01 15.40 16.29
CA SER A 13 -10.35 15.34 16.86
C SER A 13 -10.84 13.89 16.90
N ASP A 14 -11.78 13.56 17.78
CA ASP A 14 -12.44 12.24 17.89
C ASP A 14 -13.19 11.78 16.60
N GLU A 15 -12.91 12.42 15.46
CA GLU A 15 -13.48 12.19 14.14
C GLU A 15 -12.74 11.11 13.33
N TYR A 16 -11.59 10.61 13.81
CA TYR A 16 -10.78 9.61 13.09
C TYR A 16 -10.85 8.25 13.76
N ASP A 17 -11.11 7.21 12.97
CA ASP A 17 -11.17 5.83 13.43
C ASP A 17 -9.78 5.27 13.77
N GLY A 18 -8.73 5.77 13.12
CA GLY A 18 -7.37 5.28 13.29
C GLY A 18 -6.31 6.26 12.82
N VAL A 19 -5.20 6.32 13.54
CA VAL A 19 -4.06 7.19 13.24
C VAL A 19 -2.79 6.35 13.35
N GLU A 20 -1.97 6.35 12.32
CA GLU A 20 -0.72 5.58 12.27
C GLU A 20 0.41 6.46 11.75
N CYS A 21 1.48 6.57 12.53
CA CYS A 21 2.66 7.29 12.11
C CYS A 21 3.45 6.44 11.12
N VAL A 22 3.66 6.97 9.92
CA VAL A 22 4.30 6.23 8.84
C VAL A 22 5.77 6.65 8.72
N LEU A 23 6.02 7.95 8.69
CA LEU A 23 7.37 8.53 8.65
C LEU A 23 7.44 9.76 9.56
N ASP A 24 8.65 10.27 9.76
CA ASP A 24 8.90 11.54 10.45
C ASP A 24 8.10 12.67 9.77
N GLY A 25 7.06 13.15 10.46
CA GLY A 25 6.12 14.15 9.94
C GLY A 25 4.91 13.62 9.17
N LEU A 26 4.88 12.35 8.74
CA LEU A 26 3.77 11.82 7.93
C LEU A 26 2.91 10.82 8.71
N ILE A 27 1.64 11.17 8.86
CA ILE A 27 0.67 10.40 9.64
C ILE A 27 -0.46 9.94 8.73
N LYS A 28 -0.67 8.63 8.65
CA LYS A 28 -1.79 7.99 7.97
C LYS A 28 -3.01 8.06 8.88
N VAL A 29 -4.12 8.53 8.32
CA VAL A 29 -5.39 8.65 9.04
C VAL A 29 -6.46 7.81 8.36
N ALA A 30 -7.32 7.22 9.18
CA ALA A 30 -8.50 6.48 8.76
C ALA A 30 -9.74 7.19 9.31
N GLN A 31 -10.73 7.44 8.45
CA GLN A 31 -12.00 8.06 8.82
C GLN A 31 -13.11 7.49 7.93
N ASN A 32 -14.19 7.01 8.55
CA ASN A 32 -15.37 6.43 7.89
C ASN A 32 -15.01 5.30 6.88
N GLY A 33 -13.99 4.50 7.20
CA GLY A 33 -13.48 3.46 6.29
C GLY A 33 -12.81 3.99 5.02
N LYS A 34 -12.39 5.26 5.03
CA LYS A 34 -11.50 5.87 4.05
C LYS A 34 -10.19 6.23 4.70
N TYR A 35 -9.15 6.33 3.88
CA TYR A 35 -7.80 6.61 4.30
C TYR A 35 -7.28 7.88 3.64
N GLY A 36 -6.49 8.63 4.39
CA GLY A 36 -5.78 9.81 3.95
C GLY A 36 -4.47 9.94 4.71
N MET A 37 -3.78 11.05 4.50
CA MET A 37 -2.56 11.37 5.23
C MET A 37 -2.49 12.84 5.59
N MET A 38 -1.84 13.10 6.69
CA MET A 38 -1.62 14.44 7.20
C MET A 38 -0.20 14.61 7.69
N ASP A 39 0.21 15.87 7.79
CA ASP A 39 1.46 16.28 8.42
C ASP A 39 1.33 16.20 9.96
N ASP A 40 2.46 16.26 10.68
CA ASP A 40 2.51 16.36 12.14
C ASP A 40 1.76 17.58 12.70
N ARG A 41 1.64 18.62 11.87
CA ARG A 41 0.84 19.83 12.12
C ARG A 41 -0.68 19.61 12.01
N GLY A 42 -1.14 18.41 11.65
CA GLY A 42 -2.55 18.10 11.40
C GLY A 42 -3.08 18.65 10.06
N ILE A 43 -2.19 19.02 9.15
CA ILE A 43 -2.55 19.49 7.81
C ILE A 43 -2.76 18.27 6.92
N ILE A 44 -3.96 18.10 6.36
CA ILE A 44 -4.24 17.02 5.40
C ILE A 44 -3.39 17.24 4.14
N ILE A 45 -2.40 16.38 3.93
CA ILE A 45 -1.56 16.33 2.72
C ILE A 45 -2.29 15.52 1.64
N VAL A 46 -2.89 14.39 2.05
CA VAL A 46 -3.65 13.50 1.19
C VAL A 46 -5.08 13.40 1.68
N PRO A 47 -6.07 13.78 0.86
CA PRO A 47 -7.47 13.76 1.25
C PRO A 47 -7.91 12.34 1.63
N ILE A 48 -8.82 12.27 2.62
CA ILE A 48 -9.34 11.02 3.19
C ILE A 48 -10.42 10.46 2.28
N MET A 49 -10.01 10.02 1.09
CA MET A 49 -10.90 9.54 0.04
C MET A 49 -10.51 8.17 -0.49
N PHE A 50 -9.33 7.67 -0.12
CA PHE A 50 -8.82 6.39 -0.59
C PHE A 50 -9.49 5.25 0.16
N ASP A 51 -9.75 4.16 -0.54
CA ASP A 51 -10.27 2.92 0.04
C ASP A 51 -9.19 2.16 0.80
N GLU A 52 -7.93 2.29 0.37
CA GLU A 52 -6.77 1.68 1.02
C GLU A 52 -5.52 2.53 0.74
N ILE A 53 -4.68 2.72 1.76
CA ILE A 53 -3.33 3.25 1.61
C ILE A 53 -2.37 2.22 2.21
N GLY A 54 -1.48 1.68 1.37
CA GLY A 54 -0.46 0.74 1.79
C GLY A 54 0.71 1.41 2.50
N GLN A 55 1.67 0.59 2.95
CA GLN A 55 2.90 1.10 3.55
C GLN A 55 3.79 1.78 2.51
N PHE A 56 4.59 2.74 2.97
CA PHE A 56 5.59 3.40 2.14
C PHE A 56 6.80 2.50 1.97
N ASN A 57 7.12 2.19 0.71
CA ASN A 57 8.33 1.49 0.31
C ASN A 57 9.08 2.37 -0.69
N HIS A 58 10.38 2.61 -0.46
CA HIS A 58 11.21 3.46 -1.33
C HIS A 58 10.55 4.82 -1.66
N GLN A 59 9.93 5.46 -0.67
CA GLN A 59 9.24 6.76 -0.81
C GLN A 59 7.92 6.79 -1.57
N LEU A 60 7.39 5.62 -1.93
CA LEU A 60 6.11 5.48 -2.61
C LEU A 60 5.17 4.59 -1.79
N ALA A 61 3.91 4.98 -1.70
CA ALA A 61 2.84 4.15 -1.15
C ALA A 61 1.84 3.79 -2.24
N ARG A 62 1.42 2.52 -2.27
CA ARG A 62 0.30 2.10 -3.10
C ARG A 62 -1.00 2.65 -2.52
N VAL A 63 -1.88 3.09 -3.39
CA VAL A 63 -3.21 3.59 -2.98
C VAL A 63 -4.29 2.98 -3.85
N LYS A 64 -5.45 2.76 -3.24
CA LYS A 64 -6.65 2.26 -3.91
C LYS A 64 -7.76 3.29 -3.82
N TYR A 65 -8.39 3.59 -4.94
CA TYR A 65 -9.55 4.45 -5.02
C TYR A 65 -10.51 3.92 -6.07
N ARG A 66 -11.76 3.63 -5.68
CA ARG A 66 -12.82 3.12 -6.57
C ARG A 66 -12.34 1.94 -7.42
N GLU A 67 -11.76 0.94 -6.76
CA GLU A 67 -11.22 -0.28 -7.40
C GLU A 67 -10.02 -0.07 -8.34
N LYS A 68 -9.55 1.17 -8.46
CA LYS A 68 -8.34 1.49 -9.22
C LYS A 68 -7.17 1.72 -8.28
N PHE A 69 -6.01 1.28 -8.72
CA PHE A 69 -4.77 1.37 -7.99
C PHE A 69 -3.81 2.37 -8.63
N GLY A 70 -2.97 2.97 -7.77
CA GLY A 70 -1.94 3.92 -8.14
C GLY A 70 -0.88 4.02 -7.05
N PHE A 71 0.05 4.95 -7.21
CA PHE A 71 1.10 5.23 -6.23
C PHE A 71 1.17 6.71 -5.94
N ILE A 72 1.33 7.04 -4.67
CA ILE A 72 1.61 8.39 -4.19
C ILE A 72 3.00 8.46 -3.58
N ASN A 73 3.61 9.64 -3.62
CA ASN A 73 4.83 9.93 -2.87
C ASN A 73 4.51 10.46 -1.46
N HIS A 74 5.56 10.69 -0.65
CA HIS A 74 5.46 11.29 0.68
C HIS A 74 4.81 12.67 0.72
N GLN A 75 4.85 13.40 -0.40
CA GLN A 75 4.22 14.70 -0.55
C GLN A 75 2.73 14.59 -0.90
N GLY A 76 2.20 13.37 -0.98
CA GLY A 76 0.82 13.12 -1.36
C GLY A 76 0.52 13.31 -2.85
N LEU A 77 1.55 13.49 -3.67
CA LEU A 77 1.41 13.61 -5.11
C LEU A 77 1.25 12.22 -5.72
N LEU A 78 0.24 12.06 -6.58
CA LEU A 78 0.07 10.87 -7.41
C LEU A 78 1.21 10.80 -8.43
N VAL A 79 2.16 9.91 -8.16
CA VAL A 79 3.25 9.58 -9.08
C VAL A 79 2.74 8.63 -10.15
N VAL A 80 1.94 7.65 -9.75
CA VAL A 80 1.28 6.72 -10.66
C VAL A 80 -0.23 6.93 -10.54
N PRO A 81 -0.92 7.31 -11.64
CA PRO A 81 -2.34 7.64 -11.60
C PRO A 81 -3.18 6.40 -11.27
N LEU A 82 -4.32 6.62 -10.60
CA LEU A 82 -5.32 5.63 -10.21
C LEU A 82 -6.11 5.11 -11.43
N LYS A 83 -5.44 4.41 -12.34
CA LYS A 83 -6.02 3.88 -13.58
C LYS A 83 -5.79 2.39 -13.79
N TYR A 84 -5.05 1.76 -12.89
CA TYR A 84 -4.67 0.36 -12.97
C TYR A 84 -5.66 -0.49 -12.20
N ASP A 85 -5.95 -1.68 -12.71
CA ASP A 85 -6.83 -2.65 -12.06
C ASP A 85 -6.13 -3.40 -10.93
N ASP A 86 -4.79 -3.46 -10.97
CA ASP A 86 -3.96 -3.96 -9.88
C ASP A 86 -2.55 -3.36 -9.96
N VAL A 87 -1.88 -3.23 -8.81
CA VAL A 87 -0.47 -2.82 -8.73
C VAL A 87 0.29 -3.71 -7.74
N GLY A 88 1.41 -4.27 -8.19
CA GLY A 88 2.33 -5.03 -7.38
C GLY A 88 3.23 -4.14 -6.51
N PHE A 89 4.21 -4.75 -5.86
CA PHE A 89 5.18 -4.01 -5.04
C PHE A 89 6.21 -3.28 -5.91
N PHE A 90 6.63 -2.11 -5.44
CA PHE A 90 7.72 -1.36 -6.06
C PHE A 90 9.07 -1.97 -5.66
N LYS A 91 9.79 -2.56 -6.61
CA LYS A 91 11.09 -3.24 -6.43
C LYS A 91 12.08 -2.80 -7.50
N ASN A 92 13.31 -2.48 -7.11
CA ASN A 92 14.38 -2.03 -8.01
C ASN A 92 13.99 -0.83 -8.90
N GLY A 93 13.16 0.10 -8.42
CA GLY A 93 12.74 1.26 -9.23
C GLY A 93 11.58 0.99 -10.18
N MET A 94 10.97 -0.20 -10.13
CA MET A 94 9.88 -0.60 -11.02
C MET A 94 8.74 -1.25 -10.24
N ALA A 95 7.52 -1.14 -10.73
CA ALA A 95 6.35 -1.87 -10.24
C ALA A 95 5.65 -2.59 -11.39
N LEU A 96 5.21 -3.81 -11.11
CA LEU A 96 4.29 -4.53 -11.99
C LEU A 96 2.89 -3.93 -11.83
N VAL A 97 2.23 -3.59 -12.91
CA VAL A 97 0.86 -3.07 -12.90
C VAL A 97 0.01 -3.84 -13.88
N ARG A 98 -1.29 -3.94 -13.58
CA ARG A 98 -2.29 -4.59 -14.43
C ARG A 98 -3.28 -3.55 -14.93
N LYS A 99 -3.56 -3.55 -16.23
CA LYS A 99 -4.61 -2.73 -16.84
C LYS A 99 -5.28 -3.53 -17.95
N GLU A 100 -6.61 -3.66 -17.92
CA GLU A 100 -7.38 -4.30 -18.99
C GLU A 100 -6.85 -5.71 -19.33
N ASP A 101 -6.55 -6.51 -18.30
CA ASP A 101 -5.96 -7.86 -18.39
C ASP A 101 -4.52 -7.95 -18.94
N GLU A 102 -3.88 -6.82 -19.24
CA GLU A 102 -2.45 -6.76 -19.56
C GLU A 102 -1.62 -6.43 -18.31
N TYR A 103 -0.55 -7.19 -18.08
CA TYR A 103 0.46 -6.89 -17.07
C TYR A 103 1.68 -6.25 -17.73
N PHE A 104 2.15 -5.12 -17.21
CA PHE A 104 3.38 -4.48 -17.66
C PHE A 104 4.09 -3.80 -16.51
N MET A 105 5.36 -3.47 -16.71
CA MET A 105 6.15 -2.77 -15.71
C MET A 105 6.09 -1.27 -15.94
N VAL A 106 5.94 -0.52 -14.85
CA VAL A 106 6.08 0.94 -14.83
C VAL A 106 7.25 1.33 -13.95
N ASP A 107 7.93 2.41 -14.33
CA ASP A 107 8.96 3.01 -13.51
C ASP A 107 8.35 3.78 -12.31
N GLY A 108 9.21 4.29 -11.44
CA GLY A 108 8.83 5.17 -10.34
C GLY A 108 8.25 6.52 -10.75
N GLN A 109 7.95 6.75 -12.02
CA GLN A 109 7.27 7.94 -12.56
C GLN A 109 5.95 7.56 -13.26
N GLY A 110 5.56 6.28 -13.23
CA GLY A 110 4.35 5.79 -13.89
C GLY A 110 4.48 5.66 -15.41
N GLN A 111 5.69 5.73 -15.96
CA GLN A 111 5.94 5.48 -17.37
C GLN A 111 6.11 3.99 -17.60
N ARG A 112 5.51 3.48 -18.68
CA ARG A 112 5.68 2.08 -19.08
C ARG A 112 7.13 1.85 -19.49
N VAL A 113 7.81 0.95 -18.78
CA VAL A 113 9.14 0.47 -19.15
C VAL A 113 8.93 -0.53 -20.28
N LEU A 114 9.02 -0.03 -21.52
CA LEU A 114 9.03 -0.85 -22.73
C LEU A 114 10.46 -1.31 -22.95
N ASP A 115 10.84 -2.44 -22.36
CA ASP A 115 12.14 -3.01 -22.63
C ASP A 115 11.99 -4.47 -23.08
N ASP A 116 12.74 -4.80 -24.12
CA ASP A 116 13.18 -6.11 -24.61
C ASP A 116 13.83 -7.00 -23.52
N ALA A 117 13.61 -6.68 -22.24
CA ALA A 117 14.00 -7.46 -21.09
C ALA A 117 13.09 -8.69 -21.04
N PRO A 118 13.66 -9.92 -21.04
CA PRO A 118 12.86 -11.11 -20.89
C PRO A 118 12.10 -10.96 -19.57
N ALA A 119 10.78 -10.86 -19.67
CA ALA A 119 9.91 -10.96 -18.52
C ALA A 119 10.39 -12.18 -17.73
N PRO A 120 10.79 -12.03 -16.43
CA PRO A 120 11.00 -13.22 -15.62
C PRO A 120 9.74 -14.05 -15.80
N PRO A 121 9.84 -15.37 -16.09
CA PRO A 121 8.67 -16.18 -16.38
C PRO A 121 7.73 -16.02 -15.19
N MET A 122 6.73 -15.17 -15.38
CA MET A 122 5.66 -14.97 -14.44
C MET A 122 4.92 -16.29 -14.57
N ALA A 123 5.27 -17.22 -13.68
CA ALA A 123 4.51 -18.43 -13.46
C ALA A 123 3.06 -17.99 -13.46
N LYS A 124 2.27 -18.57 -14.37
CA LYS A 124 0.86 -18.32 -14.53
C LYS A 124 0.27 -18.25 -13.12
N MET A 125 -0.02 -17.05 -12.64
CA MET A 125 -0.76 -16.84 -11.41
C MET A 125 -2.20 -17.03 -11.82
N ASP A 126 -2.55 -18.30 -12.03
CA ASP A 126 -3.92 -18.73 -12.13
C ASP A 126 -4.62 -18.24 -10.86
N VAL A 127 -5.77 -17.60 -11.03
CA VAL A 127 -6.64 -17.01 -10.00
C VAL A 127 -6.92 -17.96 -8.80
N ALA A 128 -6.60 -19.25 -8.91
CA ALA A 128 -6.73 -20.27 -7.88
C ALA A 128 -5.67 -20.20 -6.75
N THR A 129 -4.49 -19.60 -6.92
CA THR A 129 -3.46 -19.56 -5.85
C THR A 129 -3.63 -18.41 -4.86
N VAL A 130 -4.51 -17.45 -5.14
CA VAL A 130 -4.87 -16.37 -4.20
C VAL A 130 -5.72 -16.92 -3.04
N ASP A 131 -6.40 -18.06 -3.23
CA ASP A 131 -7.17 -18.77 -2.19
C ASP A 131 -6.25 -19.54 -1.21
N LEU A 132 -5.14 -20.10 -1.70
CA LEU A 132 -4.19 -20.87 -0.89
C LEU A 132 -3.36 -20.01 0.08
N VAL A 133 -3.07 -18.76 -0.27
CA VAL A 133 -2.40 -17.82 0.64
C VAL A 133 -3.35 -17.27 1.72
N HIS A 134 -4.66 -17.27 1.46
CA HIS A 134 -5.66 -16.94 2.47
C HIS A 134 -5.77 -18.06 3.52
N GLU A 135 -5.76 -19.34 3.12
CA GLU A 135 -5.83 -20.46 4.08
C GLU A 135 -4.55 -20.66 4.92
N LEU A 136 -3.36 -20.31 4.41
CA LEU A 136 -2.10 -20.47 5.16
C LEU A 136 -1.87 -19.40 6.24
N LEU A 137 -2.56 -18.26 6.19
CA LEU A 137 -2.40 -17.16 7.15
C LEU A 137 -3.43 -17.17 8.30
N PHE A 138 -4.53 -17.91 8.17
CA PHE A 138 -5.58 -18.01 9.19
C PHE A 138 -5.64 -19.36 9.94
N ALA A 139 -4.67 -20.26 9.70
CA ALA A 139 -4.52 -21.46 10.50
C ALA A 139 -4.20 -21.09 11.96
N LYS A 140 -5.24 -21.02 12.80
CA LYS A 140 -5.12 -20.97 14.27
C LYS A 140 -4.14 -22.06 14.72
N PRO A 141 -3.16 -21.76 15.59
CA PRO A 141 -2.34 -22.79 16.17
C PRO A 141 -3.22 -23.60 17.13
N LEU A 142 -3.67 -24.78 16.72
CA LEU A 142 -4.10 -25.79 17.68
C LEU A 142 -2.83 -26.31 18.36
N MET A 143 -2.62 -25.87 19.60
CA MET A 143 -1.61 -26.46 20.47
C MET A 143 -1.87 -27.96 20.66
N PRO A 144 -0.82 -28.77 20.88
CA PRO A 144 -0.94 -30.22 21.00
C PRO A 144 -1.52 -30.61 22.36
N GLU A 145 -2.58 -31.42 22.37
CA GLU A 145 -2.98 -32.17 23.58
C GLU A 145 -1.96 -33.31 23.82
N PRO A 146 -1.47 -33.51 25.05
CA PRO A 146 -0.48 -34.53 25.36
C PRO A 146 -1.09 -35.93 25.38
N ASN A 147 -0.34 -36.84 24.77
CA ASN A 147 -0.53 -38.28 24.73
C ASN A 147 -0.76 -38.88 26.13
N HIS A 148 -1.79 -39.73 26.28
CA HIS A 148 -1.85 -40.77 27.31
C HIS A 148 -2.37 -42.06 26.67
#